data_AF-A0A4V0XU38-F1
#
_entry.id   AF-A0A4V0XU38-F1
#
_cell.length_a   1.000
_cell.length_b   1.000
_cell.length_c   1.000
_cell.angle_alpha   90.00
_cell.angle_beta   90.00
_cell.angle_gamma   90.00
#
_symmetry.space_group_name_H-M   'P 1'
#
loop_
_entity.id
_entity.type
_entity.pdbx_description
1 polymer ?
#
loop_
_entity_poly.entity_id
_entity_poly.type
_entity_poly.pdbx_seq_one_letter_code
_entity_poly.pdbx_strand_id
1 'polypeptide(L)'
;MINSLNMARYFIVKAYQDGIEAEMTNMKVQKLLYYAQSLYLALYDQPLFEEEIQAWRYGPVCPPAYQYYSEFEANQLPIPDAEIILEIPDDQKSVLEEVWDYFGGYHAYRLSGMTHLEFPWKKARQGLSSEARSTQPILIEDMKALGYQKLDVIERDHPAYEPVMSEVLKDTITSVNNQSEPSTLIHKGEVRDWINSLLD
;
A
#
# COMPACT_ATOMS: atom_id res chain seq x y z
N MET A 1 -21.10 -0.83 11.37
CA MET A 1 -19.74 -1.28 11.68
C MET A 1 -19.01 -1.34 10.36
N ILE A 2 -17.85 -0.70 10.27
CA ILE A 2 -17.07 -0.63 9.04
C ILE A 2 -16.32 -1.94 8.86
N ASN A 3 -16.35 -2.48 7.64
CA ASN A 3 -15.78 -3.78 7.33
C ASN A 3 -15.13 -3.78 5.94
N SER A 4 -14.56 -4.91 5.54
CA SER A 4 -13.88 -5.05 4.25
C SER A 4 -14.78 -4.72 3.04
N LEU A 5 -16.09 -4.93 3.15
CA LEU A 5 -17.05 -4.59 2.10
C LEU A 5 -17.26 -3.08 1.97
N ASN A 6 -17.26 -2.34 3.08
CA ASN A 6 -17.26 -0.87 3.04
C ASN A 6 -16.03 -0.35 2.28
N MET A 7 -14.84 -0.88 2.59
CA MET A 7 -13.58 -0.49 1.93
C MET A 7 -13.59 -0.86 0.44
N ALA A 8 -14.11 -2.05 0.09
CA ALA A 8 -14.26 -2.47 -1.29
C ALA A 8 -15.15 -1.53 -2.09
N ARG A 9 -16.30 -1.14 -1.51
CA ARG A 9 -17.25 -0.22 -2.14
C ARG A 9 -16.63 1.14 -2.38
N TYR A 10 -15.82 1.65 -1.47
CA TYR A 10 -15.09 2.90 -1.67
C TYR A 10 -14.26 2.86 -2.96
N PHE A 11 -13.43 1.82 -3.15
CA PHE A 11 -12.62 1.70 -4.38
C PHE A 11 -13.45 1.53 -5.64
N ILE A 12 -14.58 0.84 -5.57
CA ILE A 12 -15.48 0.71 -6.73
C ILE A 12 -16.05 2.07 -7.09
N VAL A 13 -16.55 2.85 -6.12
CA VAL A 13 -17.05 4.20 -6.40
C VAL A 13 -15.95 5.10 -6.98
N LYS A 14 -14.72 5.05 -6.45
CA LYS A 14 -13.57 5.77 -7.01
C LYS A 14 -13.35 5.40 -8.48
N ALA A 15 -13.41 4.11 -8.83
CA ALA A 15 -13.27 3.65 -10.22
C ALA A 15 -14.34 4.28 -11.15
N TYR A 16 -15.59 4.38 -10.69
CA TYR A 16 -16.67 5.03 -11.43
C TYR A 16 -16.50 6.55 -11.54
N GLN A 17 -15.99 7.20 -10.49
CA GLN A 17 -15.71 8.63 -10.50
C GLN A 17 -14.61 8.99 -11.50
N ASP A 18 -13.62 8.12 -11.63
CA ASP A 18 -12.46 8.32 -12.51
C ASP A 18 -12.69 7.77 -13.94
N GLY A 19 -13.82 7.13 -14.20
CA GLY A 19 -14.17 6.57 -15.51
C GLY A 19 -13.35 5.34 -15.93
N ILE A 20 -12.87 4.57 -14.95
CA ILE A 20 -12.07 3.34 -15.15
C ILE A 20 -12.77 2.09 -14.60
N GLU A 21 -14.08 2.17 -14.37
CA GLU A 21 -14.91 1.10 -13.79
C GLU A 21 -14.86 -0.20 -14.58
N ALA A 22 -14.62 -0.14 -15.89
CA ALA A 22 -14.49 -1.32 -16.75
C ALA A 22 -13.34 -2.25 -16.31
N GLU A 23 -12.31 -1.72 -15.63
CA GLU A 23 -11.20 -2.49 -15.07
C GLU A 23 -11.43 -2.92 -13.62
N MET A 24 -12.52 -2.48 -13.01
CA MET A 24 -12.83 -2.71 -11.61
C MET A 24 -13.49 -4.08 -11.40
N THR A 25 -12.64 -5.11 -11.30
CA THR A 25 -13.04 -6.50 -11.08
C THR A 25 -12.91 -6.90 -9.61
N ASN A 26 -13.53 -8.03 -9.22
CA ASN A 26 -13.36 -8.59 -7.87
C ASN A 26 -11.87 -8.81 -7.54
N MET A 27 -11.08 -9.32 -8.51
CA MET A 27 -9.64 -9.49 -8.30
C MET A 27 -8.92 -8.16 -8.00
N LYS A 28 -9.26 -7.06 -8.68
CA LYS A 28 -8.68 -5.73 -8.42
C LYS A 28 -9.01 -5.27 -7.00
N VAL A 29 -10.29 -5.35 -6.60
CA VAL A 29 -10.74 -5.03 -5.23
C VAL A 29 -9.91 -5.79 -4.18
N GLN A 30 -9.73 -7.10 -4.34
CA GLN A 30 -8.97 -7.90 -3.38
C GLN A 30 -7.54 -7.41 -3.16
N LYS A 31 -6.90 -6.92 -4.23
CA LYS A 31 -5.52 -6.41 -4.15
C LYS A 31 -5.48 -5.03 -3.50
N LEU A 32 -6.44 -4.17 -3.80
CA LEU A 32 -6.56 -2.86 -3.16
C LEU A 32 -6.85 -2.97 -1.66
N LEU A 33 -7.75 -3.89 -1.25
CA LEU A 33 -8.01 -4.18 0.17
C LEU A 33 -6.75 -4.61 0.92
N TYR A 34 -5.91 -5.43 0.28
CA TYR A 34 -4.66 -5.89 0.87
C TYR A 34 -3.65 -4.75 1.08
N TYR A 35 -3.49 -3.85 0.11
CA TYR A 35 -2.65 -2.66 0.29
C TYR A 35 -3.24 -1.70 1.32
N ALA A 36 -4.55 -1.49 1.34
CA ALA A 36 -5.22 -0.66 2.33
C ALA A 36 -5.02 -1.15 3.76
N GLN A 37 -5.23 -2.45 4.00
CA GLN A 37 -4.96 -3.05 5.31
C GLN A 37 -3.49 -2.88 5.70
N SER A 38 -2.56 -3.10 4.76
CA SER A 38 -1.12 -2.99 5.03
C SER A 38 -0.69 -1.56 5.38
N LEU A 39 -1.11 -0.55 4.60
CA LEU A 39 -0.80 0.86 4.84
C LEU A 39 -1.43 1.35 6.15
N TYR A 40 -2.69 1.03 6.40
CA TYR A 40 -3.38 1.47 7.61
C TYR A 40 -2.74 0.85 8.87
N LEU A 41 -2.36 -0.43 8.83
CA LEU A 41 -1.60 -1.07 9.91
C LEU A 41 -0.27 -0.37 10.21
N ALA A 42 0.46 0.05 9.17
CA ALA A 42 1.73 0.73 9.34
C ALA A 42 1.59 2.14 9.94
N LEU A 43 0.55 2.87 9.54
CA LEU A 43 0.30 4.24 9.98
C LEU A 43 -0.31 4.31 11.39
N TYR A 44 -1.25 3.41 11.70
CA TYR A 44 -2.10 3.53 12.90
C TYR A 44 -1.89 2.41 13.91
N ASP A 45 -1.11 1.38 13.59
CA ASP A 45 -0.92 0.18 14.43
C ASP A 45 -2.25 -0.52 14.80
N GLN A 46 -3.23 -0.40 13.92
CA GLN A 46 -4.58 -0.94 14.09
C GLN A 46 -5.09 -1.48 12.74
N PRO A 47 -5.93 -2.52 12.73
CA PRO A 47 -6.52 -3.01 11.50
C PRO A 47 -7.51 -2.00 10.91
N LEU A 48 -7.52 -1.84 9.58
CA LEU A 48 -8.54 -1.04 8.88
C LEU A 48 -9.91 -1.73 8.96
N PHE A 49 -9.90 -3.05 8.87
CA PHE A 49 -11.03 -3.93 9.08
C PHE A 49 -10.58 -5.25 9.73
N GLU A 50 -11.50 -5.92 10.43
CA GLU A 50 -11.22 -7.11 11.26
C GLU A 50 -11.08 -8.40 10.46
N GLU A 51 -11.64 -8.46 9.24
CA GLU A 51 -11.60 -9.67 8.43
C GLU A 51 -10.18 -10.03 7.98
N GLU A 52 -9.84 -11.31 8.13
CA GLU A 52 -8.54 -11.81 7.71
C GLU A 52 -8.35 -11.74 6.18
N ILE A 53 -7.09 -11.53 5.78
CA ILE A 53 -6.67 -11.67 4.40
C ILE A 53 -5.91 -12.98 4.26
N GLN A 54 -6.29 -13.79 3.27
CA GLN A 54 -5.72 -15.11 3.02
C GLN A 54 -4.84 -15.12 1.76
N ALA A 55 -3.79 -15.94 1.76
CA ALA A 55 -2.82 -16.04 0.67
C ALA A 55 -3.25 -17.01 -0.45
N TRP A 56 -4.30 -16.66 -1.18
CA TRP A 56 -4.85 -17.49 -2.26
C TRP A 56 -3.90 -17.62 -3.46
N ARG A 57 -4.21 -18.54 -4.38
CA ARG A 57 -3.39 -18.85 -5.58
C ARG A 57 -3.10 -17.62 -6.45
N TYR A 58 -4.05 -16.69 -6.58
CA TYR A 58 -3.93 -15.49 -7.42
C TYR A 58 -3.66 -14.21 -6.60
N GLY A 59 -3.03 -14.37 -5.45
CA GLY A 59 -2.66 -13.29 -4.54
C GLY A 59 -3.57 -13.23 -3.29
N PRO A 60 -3.39 -12.20 -2.46
CA PRO A 60 -4.15 -12.01 -1.23
C PRO A 60 -5.63 -11.77 -1.52
N VAL A 61 -6.49 -12.31 -0.66
CA VAL A 61 -7.96 -12.24 -0.76
C VAL A 61 -8.55 -12.06 0.63
N CYS A 62 -9.42 -11.07 0.80
CA CYS A 62 -10.34 -10.96 1.92
C CYS A 62 -11.61 -11.79 1.60
N PRO A 63 -11.83 -12.95 2.26
CA PRO A 63 -12.89 -13.87 1.84
C PRO A 63 -14.31 -13.28 1.86
N PRO A 64 -14.72 -12.49 2.88
CA PRO A 64 -16.07 -11.91 2.90
C PRO A 64 -16.33 -10.96 1.72
N ALA A 65 -15.41 -10.06 1.42
CA ALA A 65 -15.51 -9.18 0.25
C ALA A 65 -15.48 -9.97 -1.08
N TYR A 66 -14.63 -11.00 -1.17
CA TYR A 66 -14.57 -11.84 -2.37
C TYR A 66 -15.88 -12.57 -2.62
N GLN A 67 -16.46 -13.18 -1.59
CA GLN A 67 -17.71 -13.93 -1.68
C GLN A 67 -18.86 -13.02 -2.13
N TYR A 68 -18.95 -11.81 -1.57
CA TYR A 68 -19.97 -10.83 -1.95
C TYR A 68 -19.95 -10.49 -3.46
N TYR A 69 -18.75 -10.38 -4.04
CA TYR A 69 -18.58 -10.05 -5.47
C TYR A 69 -18.25 -11.28 -6.34
N SER A 70 -18.43 -12.50 -5.83
CA SER A 70 -17.97 -13.71 -6.52
C SER A 70 -18.75 -14.02 -7.80
N GLU A 71 -20.04 -13.67 -7.85
CA GLU A 71 -20.92 -13.87 -9.02
C GLU A 71 -20.51 -13.06 -10.24
N PHE A 72 -19.72 -11.99 -10.06
CA PHE A 72 -19.23 -11.16 -11.15
C PHE A 72 -17.99 -11.75 -11.81
N GLU A 73 -17.36 -12.77 -11.23
CA GLU A 73 -16.13 -13.40 -11.74
C GLU A 73 -15.04 -12.37 -12.07
N ALA A 74 -14.67 -12.25 -13.35
CA ALA A 74 -13.70 -11.29 -13.88
C ALA A 74 -14.35 -10.08 -14.57
N ASN A 75 -15.66 -9.91 -14.44
CA ASN A 75 -16.39 -8.80 -15.04
C ASN A 75 -16.34 -7.54 -14.14
N GLN A 76 -16.73 -6.42 -14.73
CA GLN A 76 -16.93 -5.15 -14.04
C GLN A 76 -17.92 -5.32 -12.88
N LEU A 77 -17.55 -4.77 -11.71
CA LEU A 77 -18.41 -4.72 -10.54
C LEU A 77 -19.44 -3.60 -10.65
N PRO A 78 -20.66 -3.79 -10.12
CA PRO A 78 -21.70 -2.76 -10.15
C PRO A 78 -21.34 -1.61 -9.21
N ILE A 79 -21.77 -0.40 -9.56
CA ILE A 79 -21.64 0.76 -8.69
C ILE A 79 -22.42 0.55 -7.38
N PRO A 80 -21.76 0.69 -6.22
CA PRO A 80 -22.45 0.69 -4.93
C PRO A 80 -23.25 1.98 -4.71
N ASP A 81 -24.12 1.97 -3.70
CA ASP A 81 -24.67 3.21 -3.17
C ASP A 81 -23.55 4.10 -2.59
N ALA A 82 -23.45 5.34 -3.07
CA ALA A 82 -22.40 6.27 -2.67
C ALA A 82 -22.54 6.76 -1.22
N GLU A 83 -23.74 6.66 -0.63
CA GLU A 83 -23.96 7.04 0.79
C GLU A 83 -23.07 6.23 1.74
N ILE A 84 -22.66 5.02 1.35
CA ILE A 84 -21.77 4.17 2.14
C ILE A 84 -20.40 4.80 2.41
N ILE A 85 -19.94 5.70 1.53
CA ILE A 85 -18.67 6.41 1.70
C ILE A 85 -18.77 7.43 2.81
N LEU A 86 -19.95 8.02 3.02
CA LEU A 86 -20.15 9.04 4.06
C LEU A 86 -19.95 8.46 5.47
N GLU A 87 -20.15 7.14 5.62
CA GLU A 87 -19.97 6.43 6.88
C GLU A 87 -18.49 6.10 7.22
N ILE A 88 -17.57 6.27 6.27
CA ILE A 88 -16.14 5.98 6.48
C ILE A 88 -15.46 7.19 7.15
N PRO A 89 -14.75 7.03 8.29
CA PRO A 89 -13.96 8.06 8.94
C PRO A 89 -12.90 8.68 8.03
N ASP A 90 -12.58 9.94 8.26
CA ASP A 90 -11.69 10.69 7.37
C ASP A 90 -10.24 10.17 7.38
N ASP A 91 -9.77 9.64 8.50
CA ASP A 91 -8.46 8.98 8.62
C ASP A 91 -8.39 7.66 7.84
N GLN A 92 -9.51 6.93 7.75
CA GLN A 92 -9.59 5.74 6.92
C GLN A 92 -9.69 6.12 5.44
N LYS A 93 -10.51 7.13 5.12
CA LYS A 93 -10.63 7.66 3.75
C LYS A 93 -9.30 8.15 3.20
N SER A 94 -8.49 8.86 4.00
CA SER A 94 -7.19 9.36 3.53
C SER A 94 -6.26 8.23 3.11
N VAL A 95 -6.22 7.12 3.85
CA VAL A 95 -5.43 5.93 3.48
C VAL A 95 -6.01 5.24 2.25
N LEU A 96 -7.34 5.13 2.13
CA LEU A 96 -7.96 4.57 0.94
C LEU A 96 -7.68 5.41 -0.31
N GLU A 97 -7.69 6.75 -0.19
CA GLU A 97 -7.33 7.65 -1.28
C GLU A 97 -5.86 7.46 -1.67
N GLU A 98 -4.93 7.41 -0.71
CA GLU A 98 -3.50 7.15 -0.98
C GLU A 98 -3.28 5.81 -1.73
N VAL A 99 -3.99 4.75 -1.31
CA VAL A 99 -3.96 3.46 -1.99
C VAL A 99 -4.51 3.57 -3.40
N TRP A 100 -5.58 4.34 -3.59
CA TRP A 100 -6.19 4.54 -4.90
C TRP A 100 -5.26 5.31 -5.84
N ASP A 101 -4.66 6.41 -5.37
CA ASP A 101 -3.77 7.25 -6.16
C ASP A 101 -2.54 6.47 -6.63
N TYR A 102 -1.95 5.66 -5.76
CA TYR A 102 -0.75 4.91 -6.10
C TYR A 102 -1.02 3.58 -6.83
N PHE A 103 -2.06 2.82 -6.43
CA PHE A 103 -2.31 1.48 -6.95
C PHE A 103 -3.55 1.37 -7.86
N GLY A 104 -4.50 2.29 -7.76
CA GLY A 104 -5.80 2.24 -8.45
C GLY A 104 -5.69 2.26 -9.97
N GLY A 105 -4.66 2.91 -10.52
CA GLY A 105 -4.37 2.92 -11.95
C GLY A 105 -3.83 1.60 -12.52
N TYR A 106 -3.49 0.61 -11.69
CA TYR A 106 -2.98 -0.67 -12.17
C TYR A 106 -4.08 -1.66 -12.53
N HIS A 107 -3.88 -2.38 -13.64
CA HIS A 107 -4.74 -3.51 -14.02
C HIS A 107 -4.64 -4.64 -12.98
N ALA A 108 -5.74 -5.37 -12.78
CA ALA A 108 -5.86 -6.44 -11.78
C ALA A 108 -4.72 -7.49 -11.85
N TYR A 109 -4.33 -7.91 -13.05
CA TYR A 109 -3.21 -8.86 -13.25
C TYR A 109 -1.86 -8.28 -12.82
N ARG A 110 -1.63 -6.97 -13.02
CA ARG A 110 -0.40 -6.32 -12.56
C ARG A 110 -0.34 -6.28 -11.05
N LEU A 111 -1.45 -5.91 -10.40
CA LEU A 111 -1.57 -5.96 -8.94
C LEU A 111 -1.35 -7.38 -8.39
N SER A 112 -1.94 -8.40 -9.01
CA SER A 112 -1.71 -9.81 -8.65
C SER A 112 -0.23 -10.19 -8.76
N GLY A 113 0.41 -9.85 -9.89
CA GLY A 113 1.84 -10.06 -10.09
C GLY A 113 2.71 -9.36 -9.03
N MET A 114 2.39 -8.12 -8.67
CA MET A 114 3.07 -7.40 -7.58
C MET A 114 2.95 -8.15 -6.25
N THR A 115 1.72 -8.56 -5.87
CA THR A 115 1.51 -9.27 -4.60
C THR A 115 2.22 -10.63 -4.53
N HIS A 116 2.42 -11.31 -5.68
CA HIS A 116 3.21 -12.54 -5.73
C HIS A 116 4.71 -12.32 -5.47
N LEU A 117 5.21 -11.08 -5.64
CA LEU A 117 6.60 -10.72 -5.36
C LEU A 117 6.82 -10.33 -3.89
N GLU A 118 5.76 -10.07 -3.15
CA GLU A 118 5.83 -9.54 -1.79
C GLU A 118 5.95 -10.62 -0.74
N PHE A 119 6.69 -10.30 0.33
CA PHE A 119 7.04 -11.29 1.34
C PHE A 119 5.84 -11.82 2.15
N PRO A 120 4.77 -11.06 2.48
CA PRO A 120 3.69 -11.60 3.33
C PRO A 120 2.95 -12.74 2.64
N TRP A 121 2.59 -12.56 1.37
CA TRP A 121 1.95 -13.59 0.57
C TRP A 121 2.87 -14.81 0.35
N LYS A 122 4.16 -14.59 0.05
CA LYS A 122 5.15 -15.66 -0.11
C LYS A 122 5.32 -16.48 1.17
N LYS A 123 5.44 -15.80 2.31
CA LYS A 123 5.65 -16.42 3.63
C LYS A 123 4.43 -17.26 4.02
N ALA A 124 3.21 -16.73 3.87
CA ALA A 124 1.98 -17.47 4.13
C ALA A 124 1.78 -18.70 3.21
N ARG A 125 2.49 -18.75 2.07
CA ARG A 125 2.47 -19.88 1.12
C ARG A 125 3.75 -20.71 1.14
N GLN A 126 4.61 -20.55 2.14
CA GLN A 126 5.84 -21.32 2.23
C GLN A 126 5.55 -22.83 2.19
N GLY A 127 6.26 -23.55 1.32
CA GLY A 127 6.07 -24.99 1.12
C GLY A 127 4.96 -25.38 0.13
N LEU A 128 4.23 -24.41 -0.42
CA LEU A 128 3.22 -24.65 -1.46
C LEU A 128 3.79 -24.40 -2.87
N SER A 129 3.30 -25.16 -3.86
CA SER A 129 3.59 -24.86 -5.27
C SER A 129 2.86 -23.60 -5.74
N SER A 130 3.25 -23.06 -6.89
CA SER A 130 2.58 -21.89 -7.50
C SER A 130 1.08 -22.16 -7.76
N GLU A 131 0.73 -23.39 -8.14
CA GLU A 131 -0.63 -23.76 -8.51
C GLU A 131 -1.49 -24.20 -7.34
N ALA A 132 -0.90 -24.43 -6.16
CA ALA A 132 -1.63 -24.90 -5.00
C ALA A 132 -2.64 -23.85 -4.50
N ARG A 133 -3.85 -24.32 -4.20
CA ARG A 133 -4.82 -23.52 -3.44
C ARG A 133 -4.31 -23.32 -2.01
N SER A 134 -4.63 -22.19 -1.42
CA SER A 134 -4.33 -21.89 -0.02
C SER A 134 -5.39 -20.96 0.52
N THR A 135 -5.74 -21.16 1.78
CA THR A 135 -6.56 -20.27 2.60
C THR A 135 -5.77 -19.86 3.86
N GLN A 136 -4.44 -20.03 3.83
CA GLN A 136 -3.59 -19.64 4.96
C GLN A 136 -3.71 -18.12 5.18
N PRO A 137 -4.02 -17.67 6.40
CA PRO A 137 -4.04 -16.26 6.74
C PRO A 137 -2.66 -15.63 6.53
N ILE A 138 -2.64 -14.40 6.03
CA ILE A 138 -1.47 -13.54 6.05
C ILE A 138 -1.45 -12.84 7.41
N LEU A 139 -0.33 -12.95 8.11
CA LEU A 139 -0.20 -12.42 9.46
C LEU A 139 -0.23 -10.88 9.46
N ILE A 140 -0.84 -10.29 10.50
CA ILE A 140 -0.99 -8.83 10.62
C ILE A 140 0.37 -8.15 10.68
N GLU A 141 1.33 -8.71 11.41
CA GLU A 141 2.68 -8.17 11.51
C GLU A 141 3.41 -8.17 10.16
N ASP A 142 3.14 -9.14 9.30
CA ASP A 142 3.73 -9.20 7.95
C ASP A 142 3.10 -8.14 7.05
N MET A 143 1.78 -7.94 7.13
CA MET A 143 1.10 -6.85 6.40
C MET A 143 1.55 -5.48 6.90
N LYS A 144 1.75 -5.30 8.21
CA LYS A 144 2.27 -4.06 8.79
C LYS A 144 3.68 -3.75 8.29
N ALA A 145 4.58 -4.73 8.29
CA ALA A 145 5.94 -4.55 7.77
C ALA A 145 5.95 -4.27 6.25
N LEU A 146 5.04 -4.87 5.47
CA LEU A 146 4.83 -4.48 4.08
C LEU A 146 4.33 -3.04 3.97
N GLY A 147 3.41 -2.61 4.84
CA GLY A 147 2.91 -1.24 4.88
C GLY A 147 4.02 -0.22 5.01
N TYR A 148 4.95 -0.39 5.95
CA TYR A 148 6.13 0.47 6.07
C TYR A 148 6.97 0.51 4.79
N GLN A 149 7.20 -0.67 4.17
CA GLN A 149 7.93 -0.75 2.92
C GLN A 149 7.21 0.02 1.79
N LYS A 150 5.88 -0.06 1.71
CA LYS A 150 5.11 0.60 0.65
C LYS A 150 5.01 2.09 0.86
N LEU A 151 4.87 2.55 2.10
CA LEU A 151 4.89 3.99 2.40
C LEU A 151 6.22 4.62 1.97
N ASP A 152 7.36 3.99 2.26
CA ASP A 152 8.69 4.47 1.80
C ASP A 152 8.78 4.52 0.26
N VAL A 153 8.24 3.51 -0.43
CA VAL A 153 8.21 3.50 -1.91
C VAL A 153 7.31 4.60 -2.46
N ILE A 154 6.11 4.77 -1.90
CA ILE A 154 5.15 5.81 -2.30
C ILE A 154 5.77 7.20 -2.12
N GLU A 155 6.40 7.44 -0.96
CA GLU A 155 7.06 8.69 -0.64
C GLU A 155 8.18 9.00 -1.64
N ARG A 156 9.06 8.02 -1.94
CA ARG A 156 10.18 8.20 -2.87
C ARG A 156 9.76 8.39 -4.32
N ASP A 157 8.66 7.77 -4.73
CA ASP A 157 8.10 7.91 -6.07
C ASP A 157 7.36 9.24 -6.26
N HIS A 158 7.04 9.95 -5.18
CA HIS A 158 6.36 11.23 -5.26
C HIS A 158 7.24 12.28 -5.98
N PRO A 159 6.72 13.02 -6.99
CA PRO A 159 7.53 13.97 -7.78
C PRO A 159 8.21 15.07 -6.97
N ALA A 160 7.70 15.38 -5.78
CA ALA A 160 8.28 16.36 -4.87
C ALA A 160 9.36 15.79 -3.94
N TYR A 161 9.60 14.47 -3.92
CA TYR A 161 10.57 13.84 -3.02
C TYR A 161 11.97 14.41 -3.18
N GLU A 162 12.53 14.34 -4.38
CA GLU A 162 13.88 14.85 -4.68
C GLU A 162 14.09 16.34 -4.33
N PRO A 163 13.22 17.28 -4.75
CA PRO A 163 13.41 18.68 -4.39
C PRO A 163 13.27 18.93 -2.88
N VAL A 164 12.33 18.26 -2.20
CA VAL A 164 12.16 18.40 -0.74
C VAL A 164 13.37 17.84 -0.01
N MET A 165 13.82 16.63 -0.34
CA MET A 165 14.99 16.01 0.28
C MET A 165 16.27 16.80 0.02
N SER A 166 16.43 17.39 -1.17
CA SER A 166 17.54 18.28 -1.45
C SER A 166 17.57 19.49 -0.52
N GLU A 167 16.41 20.07 -0.21
CA GLU A 167 16.30 21.22 0.68
C GLU A 167 16.55 20.82 2.14
N VAL A 168 15.94 19.72 2.60
CA VAL A 168 16.17 19.15 3.94
C VAL A 168 17.67 18.89 4.17
N LEU A 169 18.37 18.34 3.18
CA LEU A 169 19.81 18.08 3.25
C LEU A 169 20.62 19.38 3.34
N LYS A 170 20.29 20.41 2.56
CA LYS A 170 20.97 21.72 2.64
C LYS A 170 20.79 22.38 3.99
N ASP A 171 19.57 22.36 4.54
CA ASP A 171 19.26 22.93 5.85
C ASP A 171 20.02 22.18 6.95
N THR A 172 20.04 20.85 6.86
CA THR A 172 20.81 19.99 7.78
C THR A 172 22.30 20.31 7.71
N ILE A 173 22.89 20.36 6.51
CA ILE A 173 24.30 20.73 6.30
C ILE A 173 24.60 22.11 6.90
N THR A 174 23.74 23.09 6.64
CA THR A 174 23.94 24.48 7.07
C THR A 174 23.85 24.60 8.59
N SER A 175 22.93 23.87 9.23
CA SER A 175 22.81 23.83 10.69
C SER A 175 24.02 23.15 11.36
N VAL A 176 24.56 22.07 10.79
CA VAL A 176 25.77 21.39 11.29
C VAL A 176 27.01 22.26 11.15
N ASN A 177 27.18 22.94 10.01
CA ASN A 177 28.32 23.82 9.75
C ASN A 177 28.31 25.11 10.58
N ASN A 178 27.15 25.52 11.11
CA ASN A 178 27.06 26.64 12.05
C ASN A 178 27.34 26.25 13.51
N GLN A 179 27.50 24.96 13.81
CA GLN A 179 27.84 24.45 15.15
C GLN A 179 29.29 23.98 15.28
N SER A 180 30.07 23.97 14.19
CA SER A 180 31.49 23.58 14.16
C SER A 180 32.29 24.51 13.25
N GLU A 181 33.50 24.92 13.65
CA GLU A 181 34.43 25.66 12.78
C GLU A 181 34.60 24.98 11.41
N PRO A 182 34.80 25.74 10.31
CA PRO A 182 34.64 25.26 8.95
C PRO A 182 35.71 24.22 8.58
N SER A 183 35.43 22.95 8.80
CA SER A 183 36.27 21.87 8.33
C SER A 183 35.88 21.48 6.90
N THR A 184 36.67 22.03 5.98
CA THR A 184 37.13 21.42 4.72
C THR A 184 36.09 20.92 3.70
N LEU A 185 36.10 21.59 2.55
CA LEU A 185 35.59 21.15 1.25
C LEU A 185 35.76 19.64 1.02
N ILE A 186 34.63 18.96 0.81
CA ILE A 186 34.53 17.53 0.50
C ILE A 186 35.52 17.15 -0.60
N HIS A 187 36.50 16.32 -0.26
CA HIS A 187 37.41 15.69 -1.21
C HIS A 187 36.85 14.37 -1.74
N LYS A 188 37.41 13.90 -2.87
CA LYS A 188 36.96 12.67 -3.55
C LYS A 188 37.12 11.45 -2.63
N GLY A 189 36.01 10.96 -2.07
CA GLY A 189 35.96 9.83 -1.14
C GLY A 189 35.19 10.13 0.16
N GLU A 190 35.11 11.40 0.56
CA GLU A 190 34.52 11.83 1.84
C GLU A 190 32.99 11.85 1.85
N VAL A 191 32.32 11.85 0.68
CA VAL A 191 30.85 11.82 0.60
C VAL A 191 30.27 10.63 1.37
N ARG A 192 30.93 9.47 1.33
CA ARG A 192 30.46 8.26 2.01
C ARG A 192 30.60 8.37 3.52
N ASP A 193 31.76 8.78 4.01
CA ASP A 193 32.04 8.90 5.44
C ASP A 193 31.20 10.03 6.06
N TRP A 194 30.97 11.10 5.31
CA TRP A 194 30.09 12.20 5.70
C TRP A 194 28.62 11.78 5.77
N ILE A 195 28.09 11.04 4.77
CA ILE A 195 26.71 10.50 4.85
C ILE A 195 26.56 9.60 6.07
N ASN A 196 27.56 8.76 6.37
CA ASN A 196 27.52 7.91 7.56
C ASN A 196 27.51 8.73 8.86
N SER A 197 28.23 9.85 8.92
CA SER A 197 28.23 10.74 10.10
C SER A 197 26.87 11.43 10.38
N LEU A 198 25.97 11.47 9.39
CA LEU A 198 24.60 12.00 9.58
C LEU A 198 23.64 10.94 10.14
N LEU A 199 24.06 9.67 10.22
CA LEU A 199 23.24 8.55 10.68
C LEU A 199 23.55 8.15 12.15
N ASP A 200 24.59 8.72 12.75
CA ASP A 200 25.04 8.50 14.14
C ASP A 200 24.50 9.59 15.08
#